data_AF-A0A9D2G811-F1
#
_entry.id   AF-A0A9D2G811-F1
#
_cell.length_a   1.000
_cell.length_b   1.000
_cell.length_c   1.000
_cell.angle_alpha   90.00
_cell.angle_beta   90.00
_cell.angle_gamma   90.00
#
_symmetry.space_group_name_H-M   'P 1'
#
loop_
_entity.id
_entity.type
_entity.pdbx_description
1 polymer ?
#
loop_
_entity_poly.entity_id
_entity_poly.type
_entity_poly.pdbx_seq_one_letter_code
_entity_poly.pdbx_strand_id
1 'polypeptide(L)'
;MKKRVLSVLLCAAFAVSMLPGCGSDTADSGNASSSGETEESSDMEYVKDKGTLVVGITNFAPMDYKDDNGDWIGFDADMAKAFA
;
A
#
# COMPACT_ATOMS: atom_id res chain seq x y z
N MET A 1 22.37 39.82 -22.06
CA MET A 1 21.14 39.05 -22.39
C MET A 1 21.45 37.60 -22.79
N LYS A 2 22.55 37.33 -23.52
CA LYS A 2 22.99 35.98 -23.94
C LYS A 2 23.18 34.96 -22.79
N LYS A 3 23.73 35.39 -21.64
CA LYS A 3 23.89 34.55 -20.43
C LYS A 3 22.60 34.21 -19.68
N ARG A 4 21.52 34.98 -19.90
CA ARG A 4 20.19 34.70 -19.31
C ARG A 4 19.36 33.79 -20.21
N VAL A 5 19.52 33.90 -21.52
CA VAL A 5 18.92 32.95 -22.50
C VAL A 5 19.57 31.56 -22.39
N LEU A 6 20.89 31.50 -22.20
CA LEU A 6 21.60 30.22 -22.00
C LEU A 6 21.17 29.50 -20.70
N SER A 7 20.89 30.25 -19.64
CA SER A 7 20.42 29.68 -18.35
C SER A 7 18.99 29.15 -18.41
N VAL A 8 18.10 29.82 -19.16
CA VAL A 8 16.70 29.38 -19.33
C VAL A 8 16.62 28.15 -20.24
N LEU A 9 17.49 28.07 -21.26
CA LEU A 9 17.55 26.93 -22.18
C LEU A 9 18.14 25.67 -21.50
N LEU A 10 19.05 25.83 -20.53
CA LEU A 10 19.59 24.73 -19.73
C LEU A 10 18.56 24.15 -18.74
N CYS A 11 17.70 25.00 -18.16
CA CYS A 11 16.61 24.53 -17.28
C CYS A 11 15.49 23.81 -18.05
N ALA A 12 15.22 24.21 -19.30
CA ALA A 12 14.24 23.53 -20.14
C ALA A 12 14.69 22.12 -20.59
N ALA A 13 16.00 21.89 -20.71
CA ALA A 13 16.56 20.58 -21.08
C ALA A 13 16.47 19.53 -19.96
N PHE A 14 16.39 19.97 -18.69
CA PHE A 14 16.23 19.07 -17.54
C PHE A 14 14.78 18.60 -17.32
N ALA A 15 13.79 19.24 -17.96
CA ALA A 15 12.37 18.89 -17.82
C ALA A 15 11.93 17.73 -18.75
N VAL A 16 12.79 17.28 -19.67
CA VAL A 16 12.48 16.24 -20.67
C VAL A 16 13.02 14.85 -20.28
N SER A 17 13.73 14.71 -19.16
CA SER A 17 14.35 13.43 -18.76
C SER A 17 13.58 12.61 -17.72
N MET A 18 12.36 13.02 -17.35
CA MET A 18 11.49 12.23 -16.46
C MET A 18 10.39 11.54 -17.25
N LEU A 19 10.78 10.70 -18.22
CA LEU A 19 9.93 9.60 -18.65
C LEU A 19 9.87 8.58 -17.50
N PRO A 20 8.69 8.18 -17.01
CA PRO A 20 8.59 6.96 -16.21
C PRO A 20 9.04 5.79 -17.09
N GLY A 21 10.20 5.22 -16.74
CA GLY A 21 10.67 3.97 -17.31
C GLY A 21 9.72 2.85 -16.90
N CYS A 22 9.06 2.28 -17.90
CA CYS A 22 8.56 0.91 -17.83
C CYS A 22 9.80 0.00 -17.67
N GLY A 23 9.92 -0.66 -16.51
CA GLY A 23 10.97 -1.63 -16.24
C GLY A 23 10.81 -2.81 -17.17
N SER A 24 11.57 -2.83 -18.26
CA SER A 24 11.82 -4.05 -19.02
C SER A 24 12.90 -4.85 -18.28
N ASP A 25 12.48 -5.86 -17.54
CA ASP A 25 13.36 -6.88 -17.00
C ASP A 25 14.12 -7.59 -18.12
N THR A 26 15.45 -7.55 -18.03
CA THR A 26 16.35 -8.50 -18.69
C THR A 26 17.52 -8.71 -17.74
N ALA A 27 17.39 -9.73 -16.88
CA ALA A 27 18.14 -10.99 -17.00
C ALA A 27 18.33 -11.65 -15.61
N ASP A 28 17.90 -12.90 -15.56
CA ASP A 28 18.58 -14.03 -14.91
C ASP A 28 18.49 -14.18 -13.38
N SER A 29 17.63 -15.13 -12.98
CA SER A 29 18.00 -16.41 -12.34
C SER A 29 17.04 -16.83 -11.23
N GLY A 30 16.19 -17.81 -11.57
CA GLY A 30 15.83 -18.91 -10.68
C GLY A 30 14.87 -18.62 -9.52
N ASN A 31 13.57 -18.82 -9.77
CA ASN A 31 12.78 -19.78 -8.99
C ASN A 31 11.42 -19.97 -9.69
N ALA A 32 11.25 -21.10 -10.38
CA ALA A 32 9.93 -21.50 -10.88
C ALA A 32 9.04 -21.84 -9.68
N SER A 33 8.31 -20.86 -9.16
CA SER A 33 7.14 -21.09 -8.33
C SER A 33 5.92 -20.69 -9.15
N SER A 34 5.32 -21.71 -9.77
CA SER A 34 3.97 -21.78 -10.32
C SER A 34 3.16 -20.47 -10.30
N SER A 35 3.23 -19.69 -11.39
CA SER A 35 2.18 -18.73 -11.75
C SER A 35 0.90 -19.49 -12.04
N GLY A 36 0.03 -19.60 -11.03
CA GLY A 36 -1.40 -19.62 -11.27
C GLY A 36 -1.80 -18.18 -11.52
N GLU A 37 -2.05 -17.85 -12.79
CA GLU A 37 -2.59 -16.56 -13.22
C GLU A 37 -3.97 -16.35 -12.58
N THR A 38 -4.01 -15.73 -11.41
CA THR A 38 -5.18 -15.00 -10.93
C THR A 38 -4.78 -13.54 -11.05
N GLU A 39 -5.58 -12.72 -11.71
CA GLU A 39 -5.47 -11.27 -11.61
C GLU A 39 -5.63 -10.94 -10.11
N GLU A 40 -4.51 -10.85 -9.38
CA GLU A 40 -4.49 -10.69 -7.93
C GLU A 40 -5.02 -9.28 -7.62
N SER A 41 -6.34 -9.15 -7.49
CA SER A 41 -6.97 -7.91 -7.01
C SER A 41 -6.29 -7.52 -5.70
N SER A 42 -5.89 -6.27 -5.56
CA SER A 42 -5.21 -5.83 -4.33
C SER A 42 -6.09 -6.14 -3.11
N ASP A 43 -5.49 -6.58 -2.00
CA ASP A 43 -6.21 -6.76 -0.73
C ASP A 43 -7.04 -5.52 -0.35
N MET A 44 -6.55 -4.33 -0.73
CA MET A 44 -7.25 -3.07 -0.52
C MET A 44 -8.54 -2.96 -1.34
N GLU A 45 -8.54 -3.40 -2.59
CA GLU A 45 -9.75 -3.44 -3.44
C GLU A 45 -10.72 -4.49 -2.90
N TYR A 46 -10.22 -5.68 -2.55
CA TYR A 46 -11.04 -6.74 -1.97
C TYR A 46 -11.78 -6.27 -0.70
N VAL A 47 -11.08 -5.61 0.23
CA VAL A 47 -11.68 -5.11 1.48
C VAL A 47 -12.69 -3.98 1.20
N LYS A 48 -12.40 -3.08 0.26
CA LYS A 48 -13.33 -2.01 -0.15
C LYS A 48 -14.61 -2.56 -0.76
N ASP A 49 -14.49 -3.54 -1.64
CA ASP A 49 -15.64 -4.18 -2.31
C ASP A 49 -16.53 -4.96 -1.34
N LYS A 50 -15.94 -5.56 -0.29
CA LYS A 50 -16.70 -6.24 0.76
C LYS A 50 -17.48 -5.27 1.65
N GLY A 51 -16.99 -4.05 1.84
CA GLY A 51 -17.62 -3.04 2.71
C GLY A 51 -17.64 -3.40 4.20
N THR A 52 -16.99 -4.50 4.60
CA THR A 52 -16.87 -4.93 6.00
C THR A 52 -15.49 -5.53 6.22
N LEU A 53 -14.79 -5.03 7.23
CA LEU A 53 -13.51 -5.58 7.68
C LEU A 53 -13.73 -6.58 8.80
N VAL A 54 -13.29 -7.83 8.59
CA VAL A 54 -13.32 -8.87 9.62
C VAL A 54 -11.95 -8.94 10.28
N VAL A 55 -11.89 -8.63 11.57
CA VAL A 55 -10.66 -8.66 12.36
C VAL A 55 -10.70 -9.85 13.32
N GLY A 56 -9.71 -10.74 13.20
CA GLY A 56 -9.53 -11.83 14.14
C GLY A 56 -8.88 -11.32 15.43
N ILE A 57 -9.44 -11.69 16.58
CA ILE A 57 -8.96 -11.29 17.91
C ILE A 57 -8.69 -12.52 18.78
N THR A 58 -7.91 -12.34 19.84
CA THR A 58 -7.75 -13.36 20.90
C THR A 58 -8.20 -12.76 22.23
N ASN A 59 -9.17 -13.39 22.91
CA ASN A 59 -9.66 -12.89 24.19
C ASN A 59 -8.55 -12.93 25.28
N PHE A 60 -7.90 -11.80 25.48
CA PHE A 60 -6.72 -11.63 26.33
C PHE A 60 -6.59 -10.17 26.77
N ALA A 61 -6.92 -9.88 28.03
CA ALA A 61 -6.69 -8.56 28.60
C ALA A 61 -5.19 -8.27 28.76
N PRO A 62 -4.71 -7.05 28.45
CA PRO A 62 -5.47 -5.85 28.06
C PRO A 62 -5.57 -5.60 26.54
N MET A 63 -5.27 -6.59 25.70
CA MET A 63 -5.21 -6.43 24.23
C MET A 63 -6.62 -6.45 23.60
N ASP A 64 -7.37 -7.54 23.80
CA ASP A 64 -8.77 -7.68 23.40
C ASP A 64 -9.55 -8.37 24.52
N TYR A 65 -10.58 -7.75 25.07
CA TYR A 65 -11.45 -8.38 26.07
C TYR A 65 -12.82 -7.72 26.06
N LYS A 66 -13.81 -8.35 26.70
CA LYS A 66 -15.15 -7.77 26.84
C LYS A 66 -15.27 -7.02 28.17
N ASP A 67 -15.87 -5.84 28.13
CA ASP A 67 -16.30 -5.13 29.33
C ASP A 67 -17.59 -5.75 29.92
N ASP A 68 -18.11 -5.15 30.99
CA ASP A 68 -19.34 -5.60 31.65
C ASP A 68 -20.59 -5.48 30.76
N ASN A 69 -20.55 -4.62 29.73
CA ASN A 69 -21.63 -4.45 28.75
C ASN A 69 -21.53 -5.46 27.59
N GLY A 70 -20.41 -6.20 27.50
CA GLY A 70 -20.14 -7.15 26.44
C GLY A 70 -19.44 -6.53 25.22
N ASP A 71 -19.02 -5.27 25.31
CA ASP A 71 -18.31 -4.55 24.26
C ASP A 71 -16.83 -4.96 24.25
N TRP A 72 -16.28 -5.20 23.06
CA TRP A 72 -14.85 -5.47 22.91
C TRP A 72 -14.06 -4.20 23.17
N ILE A 73 -13.16 -4.24 24.14
CA ILE A 73 -12.26 -3.14 24.52
C ILE A 73 -10.82 -3.67 24.64
N GLY A 74 -9.86 -2.74 24.67
CA GLY A 74 -8.44 -3.07 24.77
C GLY A 74 -7.64 -2.44 23.64
N PHE A 75 -6.32 -2.54 23.74
CA PHE A 75 -5.41 -1.87 22.81
C PHE A 75 -5.66 -2.24 21.33
N ASP A 76 -5.83 -3.54 21.04
CA ASP A 76 -6.05 -4.03 19.67
C ASP A 76 -7.50 -3.76 19.21
N ALA A 77 -8.48 -4.03 20.07
CA ALA A 77 -9.89 -3.76 19.80
C ALA A 77 -10.18 -2.28 19.50
N ASP A 78 -9.60 -1.36 20.28
CA ASP A 78 -9.79 0.07 20.08
C ASP A 78 -9.07 0.57 18.83
N MET A 79 -7.89 0.02 18.51
CA MET A 79 -7.21 0.29 17.24
C MET A 79 -8.05 -0.17 16.04
N ALA A 80 -8.62 -1.37 16.10
CA ALA A 80 -9.47 -1.91 15.04
C ALA A 80 -10.71 -1.03 14.80
N LYS A 81 -11.35 -0.54 15.87
CA LYS A 81 -12.48 0.41 15.78
C LYS A 81 -12.08 1.77 15.24
N ALA A 82 -10.88 2.25 15.54
CA ALA A 82 -10.41 3.55 15.04
C ALA A 82 -10.02 3.49 13.56
N PHE A 83 -9.62 2.31 13.09
CA PHE A 83 -9.25 2.08 11.69
C PHE A 83 -10.46 1.99 10.75
N ALA A 84 -11.56 1.37 11.20
CA ALA A 84 -12.70 0.98 10.38
C ALA A 84 -13.98 1.77 10.67
#